data_AF-A0A524HN65-F1
#
_entry.id   AF-A0A524HN65-F1
#
_cell.length_a   1.000
_cell.length_b   1.000
_cell.length_c   1.000
_cell.angle_alpha   90.00
_cell.angle_beta   90.00
_cell.angle_gamma   90.00
#
_symmetry.space_group_name_H-M   'P 1'
#
loop_
_entity.id
_entity.type
_entity.pdbx_description
1 polymer ?
#
loop_
_entity_poly.entity_id
_entity_poly.type
_entity_poly.pdbx_seq_one_letter_code
_entity_poly.pdbx_strand_id
1 'polypeptide(L)'
;MRPVAHLIAHTHWDREWYLPLGRFRARLVAMMDGLIELLERDPRVRSFLLDGQTVLLEDYLAVRPERRPQLERLLRTGRIVTGPWYVLADEQIPAGESLLRNLALGRSDLERWGADGGQVLYSPDAFGHPASLPLIAREFGIDTAVVWRGVDPALVGPNTMFRWQAAGTDTELLVAFLPAEGYSLSADLPGAGDELALRWRSVSSRIFPSSAIRHGLVMVGADHHAADPDLGTLAERLTAIDRSTEFRFSTLHEFFEAAHGAAADLPILAGELRASLGHAWSLPGVAATRAPFKRRVAEAELLLTRHAEPLAAVARDHNGTSGAILRHAWRELVQSQFHDVLGGCCADPVARAAEVRVLEAWSAAEEVRRTALGNLAGHDPELARGGGTVEPRLYLWNPAARPRGGVVTAEVSFFRRDILVGPPGHRRPRRGPGVQPFHLRAELPDGRTVAIAPQIVALRGGQERLDATRHYPDQDEVDLVEIAFPVPAAVDGFRLSHLSIGSGHSDPAEVFAAAVAKRLWNGRIMAGIDE
;
A
#
# COMPACT_ATOMS: atom_id res chain seq x y z
N MET A 1 -34.66 26.32 13.38
CA MET A 1 -34.76 24.99 12.73
C MET A 1 -34.39 23.94 13.76
N ARG A 2 -34.98 22.74 13.66
CA ARG A 2 -34.64 21.60 14.53
C ARG A 2 -33.24 21.07 14.17
N PRO A 3 -32.44 20.55 15.12
CA PRO A 3 -31.24 19.81 14.78
C PRO A 3 -31.60 18.54 14.00
N VAL A 4 -30.70 18.11 13.11
CA VAL A 4 -30.86 16.93 12.26
C VAL A 4 -29.82 15.88 12.67
N ALA A 5 -30.30 14.70 13.05
CA ALA A 5 -29.48 13.52 13.32
C ALA A 5 -29.42 12.65 12.06
N HIS A 6 -28.23 12.58 11.46
CA HIS A 6 -27.96 11.81 10.25
C HIS A 6 -27.61 10.38 10.62
N LEU A 7 -28.54 9.46 10.40
CA LEU A 7 -28.35 8.03 10.66
C LEU A 7 -27.57 7.41 9.50
N ILE A 8 -26.32 7.03 9.77
CA ILE A 8 -25.43 6.33 8.83
C ILE A 8 -25.35 4.87 9.27
N ALA A 9 -26.14 4.02 8.63
CA ALA A 9 -26.05 2.58 8.85
C ALA A 9 -24.74 2.06 8.27
N HIS A 10 -23.95 1.35 9.07
CA HIS A 10 -22.63 0.90 8.67
C HIS A 10 -22.22 -0.40 9.35
N THR A 11 -21.11 -0.94 8.89
CA THR A 11 -20.32 -1.93 9.61
C THR A 11 -18.87 -1.46 9.57
N HIS A 12 -18.13 -1.66 10.66
CA HIS A 12 -16.67 -1.61 10.60
C HIS A 12 -16.18 -3.04 10.43
N TRP A 13 -15.44 -3.33 9.35
CA TRP A 13 -15.11 -4.69 8.99
C TRP A 13 -13.62 -4.89 8.85
N ASP A 14 -12.98 -5.27 9.96
CA ASP A 14 -11.61 -5.74 9.90
C ASP A 14 -11.53 -6.98 9.04
N ARG A 15 -10.84 -6.85 7.91
CA ARG A 15 -10.71 -7.91 6.92
C ARG A 15 -10.02 -9.14 7.53
N GLU A 16 -9.05 -8.89 8.40
CA GLU A 16 -8.32 -9.89 9.17
C GLU A 16 -7.64 -9.25 10.39
N TRP A 17 -7.78 -9.88 11.56
CA TRP A 17 -7.36 -9.32 12.85
C TRP A 17 -7.07 -10.42 13.87
N TYR A 18 -7.97 -10.65 14.84
CA TYR A 18 -7.87 -11.74 15.81
C TYR A 18 -8.21 -13.10 15.19
N LEU A 19 -8.82 -13.12 14.01
CA LEU A 19 -9.03 -14.32 13.19
C LEU A 19 -8.47 -14.15 11.77
N PRO A 20 -8.10 -15.26 11.10
CA PRO A 20 -7.68 -15.23 9.70
C PRO A 20 -8.80 -14.78 8.75
N LEU A 21 -8.41 -14.24 7.59
CA LEU A 21 -9.31 -13.84 6.49
C LEU A 21 -10.38 -14.88 6.18
N GLY A 22 -10.05 -16.18 6.14
CA GLY A 22 -11.04 -17.21 5.85
C GLY A 22 -12.24 -17.23 6.82
N ARG A 23 -12.03 -16.92 8.10
CA ARG A 23 -13.11 -16.85 9.09
C ARG A 23 -13.93 -15.57 8.97
N PHE A 24 -13.26 -14.44 8.76
CA PHE A 24 -13.97 -13.17 8.55
C PHE A 24 -14.71 -13.16 7.22
N ARG A 25 -14.16 -13.74 6.15
CA ARG A 25 -14.87 -13.91 4.87
C ARG A 25 -16.14 -14.75 5.03
N ALA A 26 -16.11 -15.83 5.80
CA ALA A 26 -17.31 -16.62 6.07
C ALA A 26 -18.41 -15.82 6.79
N ARG A 27 -18.01 -14.95 7.74
CA ARG A 27 -18.94 -14.03 8.42
C ARG A 27 -19.42 -12.91 7.50
N LEU A 28 -18.53 -12.38 6.66
CA LEU A 28 -18.83 -11.33 5.67
C LEU A 28 -19.91 -11.82 4.70
N VAL A 29 -19.81 -13.06 4.22
CA VAL A 29 -20.82 -13.64 3.31
C VAL A 29 -22.21 -13.66 3.96
N ALA A 30 -22.31 -14.13 5.20
CA ALA A 30 -23.59 -14.17 5.91
C ALA A 30 -24.15 -12.75 6.16
N MET A 31 -23.28 -11.81 6.55
CA MET A 31 -23.66 -10.41 6.76
C MET A 31 -24.14 -9.75 5.46
N MET A 32 -23.39 -9.92 4.37
CA MET A 32 -23.71 -9.36 3.05
C MET A 32 -24.98 -9.96 2.45
N ASP A 33 -25.23 -11.27 2.61
CA ASP A 33 -26.50 -11.87 2.19
C ASP A 33 -27.69 -11.24 2.92
N GLY A 34 -27.59 -11.11 4.25
CA GLY A 34 -28.62 -10.46 5.06
C GLY A 34 -28.80 -8.98 4.69
N LEU A 35 -27.71 -8.27 4.42
CA LEU A 35 -27.74 -6.88 3.97
C LEU A 35 -28.42 -6.74 2.61
N ILE A 36 -28.06 -7.55 1.62
CA ILE A 36 -28.67 -7.51 0.29
C ILE A 36 -30.16 -7.79 0.39
N GLU A 37 -30.58 -8.81 1.14
CA GLU A 37 -31.99 -9.15 1.35
C GLU A 37 -32.75 -8.05 2.09
N LEU A 38 -32.14 -7.45 3.12
CA LEU A 38 -32.70 -6.30 3.84
C LEU A 38 -32.91 -5.11 2.90
N LEU A 39 -31.91 -4.79 2.08
CA LEU A 39 -32.01 -3.68 1.16
C LEU A 39 -33.08 -3.98 0.09
N GLU A 40 -33.13 -5.18 -0.49
CA GLU A 40 -34.14 -5.52 -1.49
C GLU A 40 -35.57 -5.48 -0.93
N ARG A 41 -35.78 -5.92 0.32
CA ARG A 41 -37.12 -5.98 0.93
C ARG A 41 -37.60 -4.66 1.51
N ASP A 42 -36.71 -3.82 2.07
CA ASP A 42 -37.10 -2.61 2.79
C ASP A 42 -36.53 -1.35 2.13
N PRO A 43 -37.36 -0.59 1.37
CA PRO A 43 -36.93 0.63 0.71
C PRO A 43 -36.66 1.79 1.69
N ARG A 44 -37.06 1.68 2.96
CA ARG A 44 -36.78 2.71 3.99
C ARG A 44 -35.32 2.74 4.39
N VAL A 45 -34.60 1.63 4.24
CA VAL A 45 -33.14 1.58 4.39
C VAL A 45 -32.51 2.14 3.11
N ARG A 46 -32.33 3.47 3.08
CA ARG A 46 -31.85 4.22 1.92
C ARG A 46 -30.47 3.76 1.46
N SER A 47 -29.52 3.68 2.39
CA SER A 47 -28.12 3.37 2.11
C SER A 47 -27.46 2.66 3.28
N PHE A 48 -26.43 1.86 2.99
CA PHE A 48 -25.55 1.24 3.97
C PHE A 48 -24.09 1.51 3.59
N LEU A 49 -23.31 2.04 4.53
CA LEU A 49 -21.88 2.26 4.39
C LEU A 49 -21.12 0.95 4.64
N LEU A 50 -20.59 0.36 3.57
CA LEU A 50 -19.71 -0.81 3.60
C LEU A 50 -18.25 -0.35 3.83
N ASP A 51 -18.06 0.22 5.02
CA ASP A 51 -16.79 0.56 5.68
C ASP A 51 -15.75 1.37 4.89
N GLY A 52 -16.16 2.02 3.80
CA GLY A 52 -15.27 2.84 2.98
C GLY A 52 -14.10 2.10 2.31
N GLN A 53 -14.16 0.77 2.19
CA GLN A 53 -13.14 -0.09 1.58
C GLN A 53 -13.73 -1.05 0.52
N THR A 54 -13.25 -0.94 -0.73
CA THR A 54 -13.81 -1.72 -1.85
C THR A 54 -13.42 -3.20 -1.85
N VAL A 55 -12.36 -3.60 -1.13
CA VAL A 55 -11.89 -5.00 -1.06
C VAL A 55 -12.97 -5.99 -0.61
N LEU A 56 -13.94 -5.54 0.20
CA LEU A 56 -15.02 -6.37 0.72
C LEU A 56 -15.94 -6.90 -0.40
N LEU A 57 -16.03 -6.17 -1.51
CA LEU A 57 -16.79 -6.60 -2.69
C LEU A 57 -16.15 -7.83 -3.34
N GLU A 58 -14.82 -7.84 -3.46
CA GLU A 58 -14.06 -8.99 -3.97
C GLU A 58 -14.12 -10.17 -3.01
N ASP A 59 -13.96 -9.93 -1.71
CA ASP A 59 -14.02 -11.01 -0.71
C ASP A 59 -15.39 -11.69 -0.68
N TYR A 60 -16.48 -10.93 -0.86
CA TYR A 60 -17.83 -11.49 -1.00
C TYR A 60 -17.99 -12.30 -2.29
N LEU A 61 -17.61 -11.74 -3.44
CA LEU A 61 -17.80 -12.39 -4.74
C LEU A 61 -16.84 -13.56 -5.01
N ALA A 62 -15.74 -13.65 -4.26
CA ALA A 62 -14.91 -14.85 -4.23
C ALA A 62 -15.67 -16.10 -3.75
N VAL A 63 -16.77 -15.90 -3.00
CA VAL A 63 -17.63 -16.99 -2.50
C VAL A 63 -19.01 -17.01 -3.18
N ARG A 64 -19.57 -15.83 -3.48
CA ARG A 64 -20.91 -15.68 -4.07
C ARG A 64 -20.87 -14.97 -5.43
N PRO A 65 -20.14 -15.48 -6.44
CA PRO A 65 -20.02 -14.81 -7.74
C PRO A 65 -21.37 -14.61 -8.44
N GLU A 66 -22.36 -15.46 -8.17
CA GLU A 66 -23.72 -15.39 -8.71
C GLU A 66 -24.53 -14.19 -8.18
N ARG A 67 -24.11 -13.58 -7.06
CA ARG A 67 -24.77 -12.39 -6.46
C ARG A 67 -24.28 -11.07 -7.08
N ARG A 68 -23.34 -11.13 -8.03
CA ARG A 68 -22.76 -9.95 -8.70
C ARG A 68 -23.82 -8.99 -9.27
N PRO A 69 -24.87 -9.44 -10.00
CA PRO A 69 -25.86 -8.51 -10.56
C PRO A 69 -26.63 -7.71 -9.50
N GLN A 70 -26.97 -8.34 -8.36
CA GLN A 70 -27.64 -7.64 -7.25
C GLN A 70 -26.70 -6.60 -6.63
N LEU A 71 -25.43 -6.97 -6.40
CA LEU A 71 -24.43 -6.09 -5.81
C LEU A 71 -24.15 -4.88 -6.72
N GLU A 72 -23.96 -5.09 -8.03
CA GLU A 72 -23.80 -4.01 -9.02
C GLU A 72 -24.97 -3.02 -8.98
N ARG A 73 -26.21 -3.53 -8.94
CA ARG A 73 -27.40 -2.69 -8.87
C ARG A 73 -27.45 -1.87 -7.58
N LEU A 74 -27.15 -2.48 -6.43
CA LEU A 74 -27.17 -1.79 -5.14
C LEU A 74 -26.07 -0.74 -5.02
N LEU A 75 -24.88 -0.99 -5.57
CA LEU A 75 -23.80 -0.02 -5.64
C LEU A 75 -24.14 1.15 -6.58
N ARG A 76 -24.60 0.86 -7.81
CA ARG A 76 -24.99 1.90 -8.79
C ARG A 76 -26.13 2.79 -8.31
N THR A 77 -27.03 2.26 -7.48
CA THR A 77 -28.15 3.02 -6.90
C THR A 77 -27.81 3.71 -5.59
N GLY A 78 -26.55 3.63 -5.13
CA GLY A 78 -26.10 4.25 -3.87
C GLY A 78 -26.68 3.61 -2.62
N ARG A 79 -27.28 2.42 -2.74
CA ARG A 79 -27.87 1.68 -1.61
C ARG A 79 -26.85 0.91 -0.80
N ILE A 80 -25.77 0.50 -1.45
CA ILE A 80 -24.51 0.17 -0.80
C ILE A 80 -23.52 1.27 -1.20
N VAL A 81 -22.89 1.90 -0.21
CA VAL A 81 -21.87 2.93 -0.39
C VAL A 81 -20.55 2.40 0.14
N THR A 82 -19.45 2.57 -0.59
CA THR A 82 -18.11 2.14 -0.17
C THR A 82 -17.04 3.06 -0.79
N GLY A 83 -15.76 2.72 -0.58
CA GLY A 83 -14.62 3.57 -0.92
C GLY A 83 -14.51 4.80 0.00
N PRO A 84 -13.47 5.63 -0.17
CA PRO A 84 -12.61 5.73 -1.35
C PRO A 84 -11.44 4.75 -1.35
N TRP A 85 -11.19 4.09 -0.23
CA TRP A 85 -10.06 3.20 -0.10
C TRP A 85 -10.30 1.86 -0.79
N TYR A 86 -9.22 1.21 -1.19
CA TYR A 86 -9.27 -0.21 -1.45
C TYR A 86 -9.33 -1.01 -0.14
N VAL A 87 -8.47 -0.69 0.83
CA VAL A 87 -8.52 -1.22 2.21
C VAL A 87 -8.38 -0.08 3.23
N LEU A 88 -8.92 -0.25 4.44
CA LEU A 88 -8.62 0.68 5.55
C LEU A 88 -7.20 0.44 6.09
N ALA A 89 -6.23 1.10 5.46
CA ALA A 89 -4.82 0.93 5.76
C ALA A 89 -4.41 1.60 7.07
N ASP A 90 -3.28 1.15 7.65
CA ASP A 90 -2.51 2.03 8.52
C ASP A 90 -2.04 3.22 7.68
N GLU A 91 -2.06 4.43 8.23
CA GLU A 91 -1.72 5.64 7.47
C GLU A 91 -0.33 6.21 7.78
N GLN A 92 0.36 5.66 8.79
CA GLN A 92 1.60 6.20 9.32
C GLN A 92 2.83 5.36 8.98
N ILE A 93 2.64 4.05 8.77
CA ILE A 93 3.70 3.08 8.48
C ILE A 93 3.98 2.95 6.98
N PRO A 94 2.97 2.87 6.07
CA PRO A 94 3.25 2.75 4.64
C PRO A 94 3.96 3.98 4.06
N ALA A 95 4.63 3.80 2.92
CA ALA A 95 5.07 4.93 2.12
C ALA A 95 3.87 5.75 1.60
N GLY A 96 4.05 7.07 1.40
CA GLY A 96 2.99 7.92 0.84
C GLY A 96 2.47 7.45 -0.52
N GLU A 97 3.32 6.84 -1.34
CA GLU A 97 2.91 6.22 -2.61
C GLU A 97 1.92 5.08 -2.41
N SER A 98 2.06 4.28 -1.35
CA SER A 98 1.12 3.22 -1.02
C SER A 98 -0.27 3.75 -0.66
N LEU A 99 -0.36 4.89 0.04
CA LEU A 99 -1.63 5.56 0.30
C LEU A 99 -2.27 6.08 -1.00
N LEU A 100 -1.47 6.67 -1.89
CA LEU A 100 -1.91 7.06 -3.23
C LEU A 100 -2.42 5.84 -4.03
N ARG A 101 -1.71 4.71 -3.99
CA ARG A 101 -2.14 3.47 -4.67
C ARG A 101 -3.39 2.88 -4.04
N ASN A 102 -3.56 2.96 -2.73
CA ASN A 102 -4.77 2.51 -2.05
C ASN A 102 -6.01 3.28 -2.52
N LEU A 103 -5.93 4.62 -2.60
CA LEU A 103 -7.01 5.45 -3.17
C LEU A 103 -7.21 5.20 -4.67
N ALA A 104 -6.14 5.05 -5.44
CA ALA A 104 -6.22 4.76 -6.87
C ALA A 104 -6.88 3.41 -7.17
N LEU A 105 -6.57 2.39 -6.37
CA LEU A 105 -7.24 1.09 -6.45
C LEU A 105 -8.71 1.21 -6.09
N GLY A 106 -9.06 1.88 -4.99
CA GLY A 106 -10.45 2.08 -4.58
C GLY A 106 -11.27 2.85 -5.62
N ARG A 107 -10.72 3.94 -6.19
CA ARG A 107 -11.32 4.65 -7.33
C ARG A 107 -11.53 3.73 -8.54
N SER A 108 -10.50 2.99 -8.92
CA SER A 108 -10.59 2.09 -10.08
C SER A 108 -11.62 0.99 -9.86
N ASP A 109 -11.78 0.50 -8.63
CA ASP A 109 -12.83 -0.43 -8.27
C ASP A 109 -14.21 0.21 -8.44
N LEU A 110 -14.45 1.39 -7.85
CA LEU A 110 -15.72 2.11 -7.95
C LEU A 110 -16.13 2.39 -9.41
N GLU A 111 -15.17 2.81 -10.25
CA GLU A 111 -15.37 3.00 -11.69
C GLU A 111 -15.82 1.71 -12.39
N ARG A 112 -15.19 0.56 -12.07
CA ARG A 112 -15.59 -0.74 -12.63
C ARG A 112 -16.97 -1.18 -12.17
N TRP A 113 -17.37 -0.83 -10.95
CA TRP A 113 -18.72 -1.09 -10.43
C TRP A 113 -19.77 -0.09 -10.96
N GLY A 114 -19.33 1.01 -11.59
CA GLY A 114 -20.20 2.13 -11.96
C GLY A 114 -20.86 2.79 -10.75
N ALA A 115 -20.19 2.73 -9.59
CA ALA A 115 -20.70 3.24 -8.32
C ALA A 115 -20.27 4.70 -8.11
N ASP A 116 -21.20 5.53 -7.65
CA ASP A 116 -20.93 6.91 -7.23
C ASP A 116 -20.62 6.91 -5.73
N GLY A 117 -19.35 6.69 -5.39
CA GLY A 117 -18.86 6.55 -4.02
C GLY A 117 -17.49 7.20 -3.81
N GLY A 118 -16.94 7.08 -2.61
CA GLY A 118 -15.60 7.58 -2.30
C GLY A 118 -15.47 9.11 -2.21
N GLN A 119 -16.55 9.84 -1.95
CA GLN A 119 -16.54 11.30 -1.80
C GLN A 119 -16.00 11.77 -0.44
N VAL A 120 -15.88 10.87 0.54
CA VAL A 120 -15.47 11.17 1.92
C VAL A 120 -14.31 10.28 2.31
N LEU A 121 -13.19 10.86 2.73
CA LEU A 121 -12.05 10.11 3.26
C LEU A 121 -12.47 9.45 4.59
N TYR A 122 -12.61 8.13 4.59
CA TYR A 122 -13.13 7.42 5.75
C TYR A 122 -11.99 6.79 6.55
N SER A 123 -11.73 7.29 7.75
CA SER A 123 -10.70 6.76 8.64
C SER A 123 -11.25 6.60 10.07
N PRO A 124 -12.14 5.62 10.28
CA PRO A 124 -12.80 5.41 11.55
C PRO A 124 -11.84 4.88 12.64
N ASP A 125 -10.75 4.19 12.27
CA ASP A 125 -9.88 3.52 13.26
C ASP A 125 -8.37 3.61 13.02
N ALA A 126 -7.88 4.36 12.01
CA ALA A 126 -6.43 4.47 11.80
C ALA A 126 -5.70 5.12 12.98
N PHE A 127 -4.47 4.68 13.27
CA PHE A 127 -3.73 5.01 14.50
C PHE A 127 -2.97 6.36 14.42
N GLY A 128 -3.61 7.34 13.78
CA GLY A 128 -3.05 8.66 13.48
C GLY A 128 -2.90 8.87 11.98
N HIS A 129 -2.70 10.13 11.58
CA HIS A 129 -2.81 10.53 10.17
C HIS A 129 -1.64 11.45 9.76
N PRO A 130 -1.00 11.21 8.60
CA PRO A 130 0.16 11.98 8.18
C PRO A 130 -0.23 13.40 7.75
N ALA A 131 0.68 14.35 7.94
CA ALA A 131 0.46 15.76 7.62
C ALA A 131 0.12 16.06 6.15
N SER A 132 0.42 15.13 5.24
CA SER A 132 0.15 15.24 3.80
C SER A 132 -1.19 14.65 3.38
N LEU A 133 -1.94 13.98 4.27
CA LEU A 133 -3.17 13.31 3.88
C LEU A 133 -4.25 14.24 3.31
N PRO A 134 -4.44 15.49 3.81
CA PRO A 134 -5.36 16.44 3.18
C PRO A 134 -5.01 16.74 1.71
N LEU A 135 -3.71 16.87 1.42
CA LEU A 135 -3.22 17.07 0.06
C LEU A 135 -3.49 15.85 -0.81
N ILE A 136 -3.16 14.66 -0.30
CA ILE A 136 -3.40 13.38 -1.00
C ILE A 136 -4.89 13.22 -1.31
N ALA A 137 -5.79 13.44 -0.34
CA ALA A 137 -7.23 13.31 -0.56
C ALA A 137 -7.74 14.27 -1.65
N ARG A 138 -7.22 15.50 -1.69
CA ARG A 138 -7.60 16.52 -2.68
C ARG A 138 -7.15 16.19 -4.10
N GLU A 139 -6.04 15.48 -4.30
CA GLU A 139 -5.67 14.93 -5.62
C GLU A 139 -6.70 13.90 -6.12
N PHE A 140 -7.45 13.29 -5.20
CA PHE A 140 -8.60 12.44 -5.49
C PHE A 140 -9.93 13.22 -5.45
N GLY A 141 -9.93 14.55 -5.45
CA GLY A 141 -11.16 15.34 -5.42
C GLY A 141 -12.00 15.12 -4.15
N ILE A 142 -11.38 14.62 -3.08
CA ILE A 142 -12.00 14.40 -1.77
C ILE A 142 -11.65 15.59 -0.88
N ASP A 143 -12.66 16.23 -0.33
CA ASP A 143 -12.54 17.45 0.47
C ASP A 143 -13.09 17.33 1.89
N THR A 144 -13.56 16.13 2.24
CA THR A 144 -14.18 15.82 3.53
C THR A 144 -13.61 14.53 4.10
N ALA A 145 -13.59 14.42 5.42
CA ALA A 145 -13.07 13.23 6.10
C ALA A 145 -13.83 12.89 7.39
N VAL A 146 -13.88 11.60 7.75
CA VAL A 146 -14.30 11.14 9.07
C VAL A 146 -13.07 10.60 9.79
N VAL A 147 -12.82 11.10 11.00
CA VAL A 147 -11.67 10.72 11.83
C VAL A 147 -12.13 10.45 13.26
N TRP A 148 -11.58 9.40 13.89
CA TRP A 148 -11.76 9.15 15.33
C TRP A 148 -10.50 9.43 16.16
N ARG A 149 -9.34 8.98 15.70
CA ARG A 149 -8.08 9.03 16.46
C ARG A 149 -7.19 10.17 15.94
N GLY A 150 -6.13 10.51 16.67
CA GLY A 150 -5.12 11.48 16.27
C GLY A 150 -5.45 12.95 16.58
N VAL A 151 -6.64 13.25 17.09
CA VAL A 151 -7.10 14.61 17.39
C VAL A 151 -7.20 14.86 18.90
N ASP A 152 -6.53 15.91 19.38
CA ASP A 152 -6.64 16.34 20.77
C ASP A 152 -7.96 17.10 20.93
N PRO A 153 -8.94 16.60 21.72
CA PRO A 153 -10.22 17.25 21.86
C PRO A 153 -10.12 18.68 22.44
N ALA A 154 -9.05 19.01 23.16
CA ALA A 154 -8.83 20.36 23.65
C ALA A 154 -8.62 21.40 22.53
N LEU A 155 -8.12 20.98 21.36
CA LEU A 155 -7.91 21.84 20.20
C LEU A 155 -9.20 22.09 19.41
N VAL A 156 -10.15 21.17 19.51
CA VAL A 156 -11.44 21.24 18.79
C VAL A 156 -12.54 21.81 19.68
N GLY A 157 -12.37 21.76 21.00
CA GLY A 157 -13.34 22.27 21.98
C GLY A 157 -14.65 21.47 21.94
N PRO A 158 -15.82 22.10 22.05
CA PRO A 158 -17.10 21.41 21.97
C PRO A 158 -17.51 21.06 20.52
N ASN A 159 -16.66 21.32 19.52
CA ASN A 159 -17.03 21.06 18.13
C ASN A 159 -16.93 19.56 17.81
N THR A 160 -17.87 19.05 17.02
CA THR A 160 -17.81 17.69 16.44
C THR A 160 -17.20 17.69 15.04
N MET A 161 -16.68 18.84 14.60
CA MET A 161 -16.07 19.05 13.30
C MET A 161 -14.91 20.05 13.41
N PHE A 162 -13.96 19.95 12.49
CA PHE A 162 -12.85 20.90 12.36
C PHE A 162 -12.36 20.96 10.91
N ARG A 163 -11.51 21.94 10.60
CA ARG A 163 -10.82 22.04 9.31
C ARG A 163 -9.40 21.51 9.46
N TRP A 164 -9.01 20.55 8.62
CA TRP A 164 -7.69 19.94 8.68
C TRP A 164 -6.83 20.41 7.51
N GLN A 165 -5.79 21.18 7.82
CA GLN A 165 -4.88 21.76 6.85
C GLN A 165 -3.61 20.90 6.66
N ALA A 166 -3.27 20.59 5.40
CA ALA A 166 -2.01 19.93 5.07
C ALA A 166 -0.82 20.84 5.42
N ALA A 167 0.23 20.26 6.00
CA ALA A 167 1.41 21.02 6.42
C ALA A 167 2.04 21.79 5.25
N GLY A 168 2.26 23.09 5.44
CA GLY A 168 2.92 23.95 4.46
C GLY A 168 2.07 24.32 3.24
N THR A 169 0.75 24.13 3.29
CA THR A 169 -0.18 24.48 2.21
C THR A 169 -1.47 25.09 2.75
N ASP A 170 -2.26 25.75 1.91
CA ASP A 170 -3.63 26.16 2.22
C ASP A 170 -4.68 25.07 1.90
N THR A 171 -4.23 23.85 1.62
CA THR A 171 -5.10 22.73 1.25
C THR A 171 -5.73 22.13 2.49
N GLU A 172 -7.06 22.05 2.52
CA GLU A 172 -7.80 21.63 3.70
C GLU A 172 -8.89 20.60 3.42
N LEU A 173 -9.22 19.80 4.43
CA LEU A 173 -10.43 18.97 4.48
C LEU A 173 -11.37 19.46 5.58
N LEU A 174 -12.68 19.36 5.34
CA LEU A 174 -13.68 19.46 6.41
C LEU A 174 -13.81 18.09 7.09
N VAL A 175 -13.53 18.02 8.38
CA VAL A 175 -13.45 16.76 9.12
C VAL A 175 -14.59 16.65 10.11
N ALA A 176 -15.28 15.50 10.10
CA ALA A 176 -16.13 15.07 11.20
C ALA A 176 -15.30 14.29 12.22
N PHE A 177 -15.29 14.77 13.47
CA PHE A 177 -14.56 14.17 14.57
C PHE A 177 -15.49 13.28 15.39
N LEU A 178 -15.22 11.98 15.41
CA LEU A 178 -16.05 11.03 16.13
C LEU A 178 -15.89 11.19 17.66
N PRO A 179 -16.96 10.97 18.45
CA PRO A 179 -16.91 10.99 19.92
C PRO A 179 -15.92 9.99 20.52
N ALA A 180 -15.70 10.05 21.84
CA ALA A 180 -14.75 9.16 22.53
C ALA A 180 -15.10 7.67 22.35
N GLU A 181 -16.39 7.34 22.28
CA GLU A 181 -16.90 6.00 21.99
C GLU A 181 -16.76 5.57 20.51
N GLY A 182 -16.26 6.47 19.65
CA GLY A 182 -15.97 6.21 18.24
C GLY A 182 -17.20 5.98 17.38
N TYR A 183 -17.03 5.20 16.32
CA TYR A 183 -18.08 4.83 15.38
C TYR A 183 -19.11 3.85 15.98
N SER A 184 -18.88 3.36 17.21
CA SER A 184 -19.72 2.39 17.92
C SER A 184 -20.67 3.02 18.94
N LEU A 185 -20.60 4.35 19.14
CA LEU A 185 -21.47 5.09 20.09
C LEU A 185 -22.96 4.72 19.95
N SER A 186 -23.40 4.49 18.72
CA SER A 186 -24.82 4.29 18.38
C SER A 186 -25.14 2.87 17.93
N ALA A 187 -24.24 1.91 18.16
CA ALA A 187 -24.41 0.51 17.74
C ALA A 187 -25.69 -0.13 18.31
N ASP A 188 -26.03 0.21 19.56
CA ASP A 188 -27.19 -0.32 20.27
C ASP A 188 -28.47 0.51 20.05
N LEU A 189 -28.46 1.54 19.18
CA LEU A 189 -29.70 2.29 18.90
C LEU A 189 -30.85 1.48 18.32
N PRO A 190 -30.67 0.38 17.56
CA PRO A 190 -31.80 -0.36 16.98
C PRO A 190 -32.84 -0.99 17.94
N GLY A 191 -32.79 -0.74 19.25
CA GLY A 191 -33.80 -1.16 20.23
C GLY A 191 -35.16 -0.41 20.19
N ALA A 192 -35.94 -0.53 21.27
CA ALA A 192 -37.27 0.06 21.41
C ALA A 192 -37.58 0.50 22.86
N GLY A 193 -38.68 1.24 23.03
CA GLY A 193 -39.22 1.61 24.35
C GLY A 193 -38.35 2.58 25.15
N ASP A 194 -38.45 2.51 26.48
CA ASP A 194 -37.73 3.40 27.40
C ASP A 194 -36.20 3.27 27.27
N GLU A 195 -35.72 2.09 26.91
CA GLU A 195 -34.30 1.85 26.67
C GLU A 195 -33.78 2.64 25.45
N LEU A 196 -34.56 2.69 24.37
CA LEU A 196 -34.24 3.53 23.21
C LEU A 196 -34.17 5.01 23.61
N ALA A 197 -35.05 5.47 24.49
CA ALA A 197 -35.04 6.85 24.96
C ALA A 197 -33.80 7.17 25.81
N LEU A 198 -33.37 6.25 26.67
CA LEU A 198 -32.14 6.39 27.45
C LEU A 198 -30.89 6.39 26.56
N ARG A 199 -30.82 5.45 25.60
CA ARG A 199 -29.72 5.37 24.63
C ARG A 199 -29.67 6.63 23.75
N TRP A 200 -30.80 7.09 23.24
CA TRP A 200 -30.88 8.33 22.45
C TRP A 200 -30.41 9.55 23.24
N ARG A 201 -30.85 9.72 24.49
CA ARG A 201 -30.35 10.83 25.35
C ARG A 201 -28.83 10.79 25.50
N SER A 202 -28.27 9.59 25.65
CA SER A 202 -26.82 9.39 25.71
C SER A 202 -26.17 9.83 24.40
N VAL A 203 -26.60 9.30 23.25
CA VAL A 203 -26.07 9.64 21.93
C VAL A 203 -26.20 11.13 21.62
N SER A 204 -27.39 11.70 21.82
CA SER A 204 -27.70 13.11 21.55
C SER A 204 -26.77 14.06 22.29
N SER A 205 -26.37 13.73 23.53
CA SER A 205 -25.47 14.61 24.30
C SER A 205 -24.03 14.62 23.78
N ARG A 206 -23.61 13.61 23.00
CA ARG A 206 -22.27 13.55 22.39
C ARG A 206 -22.25 14.19 21.00
N ILE A 207 -23.33 14.04 20.22
CA ILE A 207 -23.38 14.53 18.84
C ILE A 207 -23.89 15.98 18.74
N PHE A 208 -24.62 16.45 19.76
CA PHE A 208 -25.05 17.85 19.93
C PHE A 208 -24.53 18.43 21.25
N PRO A 209 -23.20 18.49 21.45
CA PRO A 209 -22.62 19.02 22.69
C PRO A 209 -22.91 20.51 22.90
N SER A 210 -23.29 21.23 21.83
CA SER A 210 -23.76 22.61 21.88
C SER A 210 -24.91 22.85 20.89
N SER A 211 -25.71 23.88 21.13
CA SER A 211 -26.82 24.28 20.24
C SER A 211 -26.37 24.91 18.92
N ALA A 212 -25.08 25.24 18.78
CA ALA A 212 -24.51 25.77 17.54
C ALA A 212 -24.38 24.69 16.45
N ILE A 213 -24.21 23.42 16.85
CA ILE A 213 -24.10 22.28 15.95
C ILE A 213 -25.52 21.77 15.65
N ARG A 214 -25.95 21.93 14.40
CA ARG A 214 -27.30 21.53 13.98
C ARG A 214 -27.35 20.22 13.21
N HIS A 215 -26.21 19.68 12.81
CA HIS A 215 -26.11 18.42 12.07
C HIS A 215 -25.23 17.45 12.86
N GLY A 216 -25.83 16.38 13.38
CA GLY A 216 -25.17 15.36 14.18
C GLY A 216 -24.96 14.09 13.37
N LEU A 217 -23.74 13.54 13.43
CA LEU A 217 -23.39 12.29 12.76
C LEU A 217 -23.70 11.11 13.70
N VAL A 218 -24.56 10.19 13.27
CA VAL A 218 -24.97 9.01 14.05
C VAL A 218 -24.58 7.74 13.31
N MET A 219 -23.47 7.13 13.74
CA MET A 219 -22.91 5.92 13.14
C MET A 219 -23.61 4.67 13.72
N VAL A 220 -24.59 4.12 13.00
CA VAL A 220 -25.38 2.96 13.44
C VAL A 220 -24.71 1.67 12.97
N GLY A 221 -23.75 1.19 13.77
CA GLY A 221 -22.94 0.01 13.49
C GLY A 221 -21.75 -0.08 14.44
N ALA A 222 -21.00 -1.19 14.36
CA ALA A 222 -19.74 -1.43 15.08
C ALA A 222 -18.94 -2.54 14.38
N ASP A 223 -17.87 -3.00 15.02
CA ASP A 223 -16.97 -4.06 14.53
C ASP A 223 -17.74 -5.34 14.21
N HIS A 224 -17.65 -5.77 12.95
CA HIS A 224 -18.25 -7.00 12.42
C HIS A 224 -19.76 -7.13 12.67
N HIS A 225 -20.47 -6.02 12.92
CA HIS A 225 -21.92 -6.02 13.08
C HIS A 225 -22.63 -6.25 11.74
N ALA A 226 -23.70 -7.04 11.77
CA ALA A 226 -24.68 -7.09 10.69
C ALA A 226 -25.68 -5.96 10.82
N ALA A 227 -26.30 -5.57 9.71
CA ALA A 227 -27.40 -4.60 9.74
C ALA A 227 -28.56 -5.14 10.59
N ASP A 228 -29.11 -4.29 11.45
CA ASP A 228 -30.28 -4.65 12.24
C ASP A 228 -31.47 -4.95 11.29
N PRO A 229 -32.20 -6.07 11.48
CA PRO A 229 -33.31 -6.42 10.60
C PRO A 229 -34.42 -5.37 10.55
N ASP A 230 -34.63 -4.60 11.62
CA ASP A 230 -35.69 -3.59 11.74
C ASP A 230 -35.16 -2.16 11.56
N LEU A 231 -33.94 -2.01 11.03
CA LEU A 231 -33.27 -0.74 10.78
C LEU A 231 -34.17 0.28 10.05
N GLY A 232 -34.99 -0.18 9.08
CA GLY A 232 -35.87 0.69 8.29
C GLY A 232 -36.91 1.48 9.11
N THR A 233 -37.20 1.07 10.35
CA THR A 233 -38.14 1.77 11.24
C THR A 233 -37.45 2.60 12.33
N LEU A 234 -36.11 2.60 12.40
CA LEU A 234 -35.36 3.27 13.47
C LEU A 234 -35.66 4.78 13.56
N ALA A 235 -35.70 5.48 12.42
CA ALA A 235 -36.00 6.91 12.38
C ALA A 235 -37.40 7.22 12.93
N GLU A 236 -38.39 6.38 12.63
CA GLU A 236 -39.76 6.52 13.14
C GLU A 236 -39.81 6.29 14.65
N ARG A 237 -39.13 5.24 15.14
CA ARG A 237 -39.03 4.94 16.57
C ARG A 237 -38.35 6.05 17.35
N LEU A 238 -37.28 6.63 16.82
CA LEU A 238 -36.59 7.77 17.42
C LEU A 238 -37.47 9.04 17.41
N THR A 239 -38.17 9.31 16.31
CA THR A 239 -39.10 10.45 16.20
C THR A 239 -40.27 10.35 17.19
N ALA A 240 -40.73 9.13 17.49
CA ALA A 240 -41.76 8.90 18.50
C ALA A 240 -41.30 9.28 19.92
N ILE A 241 -40.00 9.22 20.20
CA ILE A 241 -39.40 9.51 21.51
C ILE A 241 -38.92 10.95 21.62
N ASP A 242 -38.34 11.50 20.55
CA ASP A 242 -37.83 12.87 20.48
C ASP A 242 -38.34 13.57 19.22
N ARG A 243 -39.31 14.49 19.40
CA ARG A 243 -39.85 15.30 18.30
C ARG A 243 -39.05 16.59 18.04
N SER A 244 -38.10 16.90 18.92
CA SER A 244 -37.28 18.10 18.83
C SER A 244 -36.12 17.93 17.84
N THR A 245 -35.68 16.70 17.60
CA THR A 245 -34.68 16.31 16.60
C THR A 245 -35.35 15.74 15.35
N GLU A 246 -34.85 16.08 14.17
CA GLU A 246 -35.20 15.41 12.92
C GLU A 246 -34.25 14.23 12.68
N PHE A 247 -34.79 13.03 12.44
CA PHE A 247 -33.99 11.83 12.17
C PHE A 247 -34.04 11.48 10.69
N ARG A 248 -32.86 11.38 10.06
CA ARG A 248 -32.76 11.15 8.61
C ARG A 248 -31.70 10.10 8.29
N PHE A 249 -32.10 9.02 7.62
CA PHE A 249 -31.12 8.15 6.94
C PHE A 249 -30.39 8.95 5.87
N SER A 250 -29.06 8.99 5.97
CA SER A 250 -28.20 9.76 5.07
C SER A 250 -26.99 8.94 4.62
N THR A 251 -26.32 9.41 3.58
CA THR A 251 -24.91 9.06 3.32
C THR A 251 -23.97 10.02 4.06
N LEU A 252 -22.68 9.67 4.16
CA LEU A 252 -21.67 10.60 4.69
C LEU A 252 -21.59 11.88 3.86
N HIS A 253 -21.66 11.76 2.53
CA HIS A 253 -21.65 12.92 1.63
C HIS A 253 -22.85 13.85 1.90
N GLU A 254 -24.06 13.31 2.05
CA GLU A 254 -25.26 14.09 2.38
C GLU A 254 -25.20 14.76 3.75
N PHE A 255 -24.44 14.19 4.70
CA PHE A 255 -24.16 14.82 5.98
C PHE A 255 -23.23 16.02 5.80
N PHE A 256 -22.12 15.86 5.06
CA PHE A 256 -21.18 16.97 4.82
C PHE A 256 -21.80 18.10 4.02
N GLU A 257 -22.60 17.81 2.97
CA GLU A 257 -23.34 18.83 2.22
C GLU A 257 -24.25 19.67 3.12
N ALA A 258 -24.93 19.03 4.08
CA ALA A 258 -25.78 19.73 5.04
C ALA A 258 -24.98 20.53 6.08
N ALA A 259 -23.82 20.02 6.49
CA ALA A 259 -22.96 20.63 7.51
C ALA A 259 -22.02 21.71 6.96
N HIS A 260 -21.82 21.81 5.64
CA HIS A 260 -20.83 22.68 5.01
C HIS A 260 -20.99 24.16 5.39
N GLY A 261 -22.23 24.63 5.61
CA GLY A 261 -22.52 26.01 6.01
C GLY A 261 -21.93 26.40 7.37
N ALA A 262 -21.56 25.44 8.22
CA ALA A 262 -20.94 25.69 9.53
C ALA A 262 -19.41 25.75 9.47
N ALA A 263 -18.79 25.46 8.32
CA ALA A 263 -17.34 25.25 8.23
C ALA A 263 -16.49 26.49 8.50
N ALA A 264 -17.00 27.69 8.23
CA ALA A 264 -16.22 28.93 8.29
C ALA A 264 -15.68 29.26 9.69
N ASP A 265 -16.44 28.90 10.74
CA ASP A 265 -16.14 29.23 12.14
C ASP A 265 -15.45 28.07 12.90
N LEU A 266 -15.09 26.99 12.20
CA LEU A 266 -14.47 25.82 12.81
C LEU A 266 -12.97 26.02 13.07
N PRO A 267 -12.42 25.40 14.13
CA PRO A 267 -10.98 25.43 14.38
C PRO A 267 -10.21 24.78 13.22
N ILE A 268 -9.05 25.35 12.90
CA ILE A 268 -8.11 24.81 11.92
C ILE A 268 -6.99 24.07 12.66
N LEU A 269 -6.83 22.80 12.36
CA LEU A 269 -5.73 21.97 12.83
C LEU A 269 -4.78 21.75 11.65
N ALA A 270 -3.51 22.13 11.79
CA ALA A 270 -2.53 22.04 10.72
C ALA A 270 -1.51 20.92 10.97
N GLY A 271 -1.19 20.16 9.93
CA GLY A 271 -0.16 19.13 9.97
C GLY A 271 -0.68 17.77 10.43
N GLU A 272 0.16 17.06 11.17
CA GLU A 272 -0.07 15.67 11.54
C GLU A 272 -1.05 15.51 12.71
N LEU A 273 -1.90 14.49 12.65
CA LEU A 273 -2.87 14.13 13.69
C LEU A 273 -2.41 12.86 14.42
N ARG A 274 -1.79 13.00 15.60
CA ARG A 274 -1.25 11.89 16.41
C ARG A 274 -1.57 11.96 17.91
N ALA A 275 -2.36 12.93 18.36
CA ALA A 275 -2.66 13.13 19.77
C ALA A 275 -4.12 12.75 20.05
N SER A 276 -4.39 11.70 20.82
CA SER A 276 -5.78 11.34 21.21
C SER A 276 -6.02 11.46 22.72
N LEU A 277 -5.24 12.28 23.43
CA LEU A 277 -5.17 12.27 24.90
C LEU A 277 -6.56 12.47 25.53
N GLY A 278 -6.96 11.53 26.38
CA GLY A 278 -8.25 11.58 27.08
C GLY A 278 -9.48 11.31 26.20
N HIS A 279 -9.29 11.00 24.92
CA HIS A 279 -10.37 10.74 23.95
C HIS A 279 -10.36 9.30 23.44
N ALA A 280 -9.24 8.86 22.88
CA ALA A 280 -9.04 7.51 22.34
C ALA A 280 -7.59 7.06 22.52
N TRP A 281 -7.29 5.79 22.28
CA TRP A 281 -5.90 5.30 22.31
C TRP A 281 -5.23 5.52 20.95
N SER A 282 -4.12 6.26 20.86
CA SER A 282 -3.42 6.48 19.57
C SER A 282 -2.53 5.29 19.15
N LEU A 283 -2.34 4.29 20.03
CA LEU A 283 -1.62 3.04 19.76
C LEU A 283 -0.23 3.14 19.09
N PRO A 284 0.66 4.12 19.39
CA PRO A 284 1.92 4.31 18.66
C PRO A 284 2.91 3.13 18.77
N GLY A 285 2.72 2.25 19.77
CA GLY A 285 3.55 1.05 19.96
C GLY A 285 3.48 0.06 18.79
N VAL A 286 2.42 0.12 17.98
CA VAL A 286 2.26 -0.71 16.76
C VAL A 286 3.40 -0.51 15.76
N ALA A 287 4.09 0.63 15.78
CA ALA A 287 5.24 0.88 14.91
C ALA A 287 6.41 -0.11 15.15
N ALA A 288 6.55 -0.63 16.38
CA ALA A 288 7.65 -1.52 16.75
C ALA A 288 7.29 -3.02 16.69
N THR A 289 6.01 -3.36 16.64
CA THR A 289 5.56 -4.76 16.58
C THR A 289 5.98 -5.39 15.25
N ARG A 290 6.34 -6.68 15.25
CA ARG A 290 6.64 -7.45 14.02
C ARG A 290 7.57 -6.69 13.04
N ALA A 291 8.57 -5.97 13.55
CA ALA A 291 9.45 -5.11 12.72
C ALA A 291 10.05 -5.80 11.47
N PRO A 292 10.39 -7.11 11.48
CA PRO A 292 10.81 -7.79 10.25
C PRO A 292 9.76 -7.77 9.13
N PHE A 293 8.47 -7.89 9.45
CA PHE A 293 7.39 -7.80 8.46
C PHE A 293 7.31 -6.40 7.86
N LYS A 294 7.35 -5.35 8.69
CA LYS A 294 7.37 -3.95 8.23
C LYS A 294 8.57 -3.64 7.33
N ARG A 295 9.75 -4.21 7.61
CA ARG A 295 10.93 -4.09 6.74
C ARG A 295 10.70 -4.71 5.38
N ARG A 296 10.11 -5.92 5.31
CA ARG A 296 9.75 -6.57 4.03
C ARG A 296 8.74 -5.75 3.22
N VAL A 297 7.76 -5.15 3.89
CA VAL A 297 6.80 -4.23 3.25
C VAL A 297 7.55 -3.02 2.65
N ALA A 298 8.42 -2.37 3.43
CA ALA A 298 9.21 -1.23 2.94
C ALA A 298 10.15 -1.61 1.78
N GLU A 299 10.75 -2.80 1.80
CA GLU A 299 11.55 -3.34 0.71
C GLU A 299 10.72 -3.56 -0.57
N ALA A 300 9.51 -4.11 -0.44
CA ALA A 300 8.59 -4.27 -1.57
C ALA A 300 8.10 -2.92 -2.13
N GLU A 301 7.79 -1.94 -1.27
CA GLU A 301 7.45 -0.57 -1.68
C GLU A 301 8.60 0.08 -2.46
N LEU A 302 9.83 -0.03 -1.97
CA LEU A 302 11.02 0.49 -2.66
C LEU A 302 11.26 -0.22 -4.00
N LEU A 303 11.11 -1.55 -4.04
CA LEU A 303 11.27 -2.32 -5.28
C LEU A 303 10.24 -1.87 -6.33
N LEU A 304 8.96 -1.75 -5.97
CA LEU A 304 7.91 -1.29 -6.87
C LEU A 304 8.17 0.14 -7.36
N THR A 305 8.37 1.08 -6.44
CA THR A 305 8.39 2.52 -6.73
C THR A 305 9.71 3.04 -7.30
N ARG A 306 10.83 2.39 -6.97
CA ARG A 306 12.17 2.87 -7.34
C ARG A 306 12.90 2.00 -8.36
N HIS A 307 12.39 0.80 -8.62
CA HIS A 307 12.99 -0.12 -9.57
C HIS A 307 11.99 -0.59 -10.63
N ALA A 308 11.00 -1.40 -10.26
CA ALA A 308 10.14 -2.09 -11.21
C ALA A 308 9.34 -1.12 -12.10
N GLU A 309 8.64 -0.14 -11.51
CA GLU A 309 7.86 0.83 -12.29
C GLU A 309 8.72 1.75 -13.15
N PRO A 310 9.77 2.43 -12.63
CA PRO A 310 10.61 3.29 -13.46
C PRO A 310 11.31 2.52 -14.58
N LEU A 311 11.84 1.32 -14.30
CA LEU A 311 12.50 0.52 -15.33
C LEU A 311 11.52 0.05 -16.39
N ALA A 312 10.32 -0.42 -16.02
CA ALA A 312 9.30 -0.80 -16.98
C ALA A 312 8.86 0.40 -17.85
N ALA A 313 8.74 1.59 -17.27
CA ALA A 313 8.41 2.81 -17.99
C ALA A 313 9.52 3.20 -18.98
N VAL A 314 10.79 3.15 -18.57
CA VAL A 314 11.95 3.48 -19.43
C VAL A 314 12.16 2.43 -20.52
N ALA A 315 11.92 1.15 -20.23
CA ALA A 315 11.98 0.04 -21.19
C ALA A 315 10.89 0.12 -22.27
N ARG A 316 9.87 0.97 -22.06
CA ARG A 316 8.72 1.15 -22.96
C ARG A 316 8.05 -0.19 -23.28
N ASP A 317 7.66 -0.94 -22.25
CA ASP A 317 6.87 -2.16 -22.45
C ASP A 317 5.51 -1.83 -23.10
N HIS A 318 5.46 -1.92 -24.43
CA HIS A 318 4.32 -1.51 -25.23
C HIS A 318 3.17 -2.53 -25.20
N ASN A 319 3.40 -3.74 -24.66
CA ASN A 319 2.40 -4.80 -24.64
C ASN A 319 1.51 -4.74 -23.38
N GLY A 320 1.77 -3.81 -22.46
CA GLY A 320 0.97 -3.59 -21.24
C GLY A 320 1.06 -4.72 -20.21
N THR A 321 1.92 -5.72 -20.43
CA THR A 321 2.03 -6.91 -19.58
C THR A 321 2.68 -6.56 -18.25
N SER A 322 3.80 -5.82 -18.25
CA SER A 322 4.40 -5.31 -17.01
C SER A 322 3.42 -4.45 -16.23
N GLY A 323 2.64 -3.59 -16.93
CA GLY A 323 1.61 -2.78 -16.28
C GLY A 323 0.53 -3.61 -15.57
N ALA A 324 0.10 -4.72 -16.18
CA ALA A 324 -0.87 -5.62 -15.55
C ALA A 324 -0.30 -6.33 -14.32
N ILE A 325 0.95 -6.81 -14.39
CA ILE A 325 1.65 -7.47 -13.28
C ILE A 325 1.86 -6.48 -12.13
N LEU A 326 2.31 -5.25 -12.42
CA LEU A 326 2.51 -4.20 -11.41
C LEU A 326 1.21 -3.82 -10.71
N ARG A 327 0.09 -3.70 -11.45
CA ARG A 327 -1.24 -3.48 -10.84
C ARG A 327 -1.62 -4.62 -9.89
N HIS A 328 -1.36 -5.87 -10.26
CA HIS A 328 -1.59 -7.01 -9.39
C HIS A 328 -0.69 -6.97 -8.15
N ALA A 329 0.62 -6.73 -8.32
CA ALA A 329 1.58 -6.62 -7.23
C ALA A 329 1.21 -5.54 -6.21
N TRP A 330 0.78 -4.35 -6.68
CA TRP A 330 0.27 -3.31 -5.80
C TRP A 330 -0.98 -3.74 -5.06
N ARG A 331 -1.91 -4.44 -5.71
CA ARG A 331 -3.12 -4.93 -5.06
C ARG A 331 -2.80 -5.95 -3.96
N GLU A 332 -1.81 -6.82 -4.16
CA GLU A 332 -1.32 -7.76 -3.13
C GLU A 332 -0.62 -7.04 -1.97
N LEU A 333 0.22 -6.05 -2.27
CA LEU A 333 0.91 -5.27 -1.26
C LEU A 333 -0.07 -4.47 -0.39
N VAL A 334 -0.99 -3.72 -1.02
CA VAL A 334 -1.96 -2.87 -0.31
C VAL A 334 -2.91 -3.71 0.57
N GLN A 335 -3.29 -4.92 0.14
CA GLN A 335 -4.06 -5.84 1.01
C GLN A 335 -3.36 -6.17 2.33
N SER A 336 -2.02 -6.12 2.35
CA SER A 336 -1.21 -6.39 3.54
C SER A 336 -0.94 -5.14 4.38
N GLN A 337 -1.46 -3.98 3.94
CA GLN A 337 -1.32 -2.69 4.62
C GLN A 337 -2.53 -2.31 5.48
N PHE A 338 -3.55 -3.16 5.56
CA PHE A 338 -4.66 -3.01 6.51
C PHE A 338 -4.13 -2.74 7.93
N HIS A 339 -4.76 -1.83 8.66
CA HIS A 339 -4.16 -1.26 9.88
C HIS A 339 -3.80 -2.31 10.94
N ASP A 340 -4.64 -3.33 11.16
CA ASP A 340 -4.33 -4.43 12.08
C ASP A 340 -3.17 -5.33 11.62
N VAL A 341 -3.01 -5.48 10.31
CA VAL A 341 -2.00 -6.33 9.70
C VAL A 341 -0.65 -5.64 9.75
N LEU A 342 -0.56 -4.43 9.20
CA LEU A 342 0.68 -3.66 9.15
C LEU A 342 1.08 -3.13 10.53
N GLY A 343 0.10 -2.70 11.32
CA GLY A 343 0.27 -2.38 12.74
C GLY A 343 0.71 -3.59 13.57
N GLY A 344 0.63 -4.81 13.03
CA GLY A 344 1.15 -6.03 13.65
C GLY A 344 0.42 -6.45 14.91
N CYS A 345 -0.79 -5.92 15.14
CA CYS A 345 -1.70 -6.22 16.25
C CYS A 345 -2.71 -7.33 15.92
N CYS A 346 -2.41 -8.14 14.90
CA CYS A 346 -3.17 -9.32 14.50
C CYS A 346 -2.60 -10.64 15.04
N ALA A 347 -3.40 -11.71 14.93
CA ALA A 347 -2.99 -13.06 15.29
C ALA A 347 -1.90 -13.61 14.33
N ASP A 348 -1.06 -14.52 14.81
CA ASP A 348 0.06 -15.05 14.00
C ASP A 348 -0.34 -15.67 12.64
N PRO A 349 -1.46 -16.40 12.51
CA PRO A 349 -1.88 -16.88 11.19
C PRO A 349 -2.17 -15.75 10.19
N VAL A 350 -2.64 -14.59 10.66
CA VAL A 350 -2.89 -13.40 9.82
C VAL A 350 -1.55 -12.84 9.33
N ALA A 351 -0.61 -12.60 10.26
CA ALA A 351 0.72 -12.10 9.91
C ALA A 351 1.44 -13.02 8.90
N ARG A 352 1.37 -14.35 9.08
CA ARG A 352 1.97 -15.30 8.13
C ARG A 352 1.33 -15.24 6.74
N ALA A 353 0.01 -15.06 6.66
CA ALA A 353 -0.67 -14.91 5.36
C ALA A 353 -0.26 -13.59 4.66
N ALA A 354 -0.10 -12.51 5.44
CA ALA A 354 0.39 -11.23 4.92
C ALA A 354 1.83 -11.32 4.41
N GLU A 355 2.72 -12.04 5.11
CA GLU A 355 4.08 -12.28 4.65
C GLU A 355 4.12 -12.95 3.26
N VAL A 356 3.22 -13.89 2.99
CA VAL A 356 3.11 -14.53 1.67
C VAL A 356 2.67 -13.52 0.60
N ARG A 357 1.63 -12.71 0.86
CA ARG A 357 1.17 -11.68 -0.11
C ARG A 357 2.26 -10.65 -0.42
N VAL A 358 3.02 -10.22 0.59
CA VAL A 358 4.18 -9.33 0.37
C VAL A 358 5.26 -10.00 -0.46
N LEU A 359 5.52 -11.30 -0.24
CA LEU A 359 6.45 -12.07 -1.06
C LEU A 359 5.99 -12.19 -2.52
N GLU A 360 4.69 -12.42 -2.76
CA GLU A 360 4.12 -12.47 -4.11
C GLU A 360 4.25 -11.12 -4.83
N ALA A 361 3.90 -10.01 -4.15
CA ALA A 361 4.09 -8.67 -4.68
C ALA A 361 5.55 -8.37 -5.02
N TRP A 362 6.47 -8.72 -4.13
CA TRP A 362 7.91 -8.57 -4.32
C TRP A 362 8.41 -9.39 -5.52
N SER A 363 8.01 -10.65 -5.60
CA SER A 363 8.45 -11.57 -6.67
C SER A 363 7.94 -11.12 -8.05
N ALA A 364 6.69 -10.65 -8.12
CA ALA A 364 6.12 -10.08 -9.33
C ALA A 364 6.86 -8.80 -9.77
N ALA A 365 7.19 -7.92 -8.81
CA ALA A 365 7.96 -6.70 -9.09
C ALA A 365 9.39 -7.01 -9.54
N GLU A 366 10.03 -8.03 -8.94
CA GLU A 366 11.37 -8.48 -9.30
C GLU A 366 11.42 -9.03 -10.72
N GLU A 367 10.40 -9.79 -11.13
CA GLU A 367 10.30 -10.32 -12.48
C GLU A 367 10.10 -9.21 -13.52
N VAL A 368 9.29 -8.19 -13.19
CA VAL A 368 9.14 -7.00 -14.02
C VAL A 368 10.46 -6.23 -14.12
N ARG A 369 11.17 -6.04 -12.99
CA ARG A 369 12.49 -5.39 -12.95
C ARG A 369 13.49 -6.13 -13.84
N ARG A 370 13.57 -7.46 -13.71
CA ARG A 370 14.45 -8.33 -14.49
C ARG A 370 14.16 -8.22 -15.98
N THR A 371 12.89 -8.32 -16.36
CA THR A 371 12.43 -8.23 -17.75
C THR A 371 12.74 -6.85 -18.34
N ALA A 372 12.44 -5.77 -17.61
CA ALA A 372 12.70 -4.41 -18.06
C ALA A 372 14.21 -4.15 -18.26
N LEU A 373 15.06 -4.64 -17.36
CA LEU A 373 16.52 -4.55 -17.52
C LEU A 373 17.01 -5.37 -18.70
N GLY A 374 16.47 -6.58 -18.92
CA GLY A 374 16.78 -7.38 -20.10
C GLY A 374 16.45 -6.64 -21.40
N ASN A 375 15.27 -6.05 -21.48
CA ASN A 375 14.84 -5.26 -22.65
C ASN A 375 15.74 -4.04 -22.88
N LEU A 376 16.06 -3.28 -21.82
CA LEU A 376 16.96 -2.12 -21.90
C LEU A 376 18.39 -2.52 -22.28
N ALA A 377 18.80 -3.73 -21.90
CA ALA A 377 20.08 -4.28 -22.26
C ALA A 377 20.15 -4.82 -23.70
N GLY A 378 19.01 -4.90 -24.40
CA GLY A 378 18.89 -5.63 -25.67
C GLY A 378 19.14 -7.14 -25.51
N HIS A 379 18.96 -7.66 -24.29
CA HIS A 379 19.13 -9.08 -24.00
C HIS A 379 17.89 -9.86 -24.44
N ASP A 380 18.07 -10.70 -25.44
CA ASP A 380 17.07 -11.68 -25.86
C ASP A 380 17.48 -13.07 -25.36
N PRO A 381 16.75 -13.66 -24.39
CA PRO A 381 17.09 -14.96 -23.84
C PRO A 381 16.92 -16.09 -24.87
N GLU A 382 16.03 -15.95 -25.85
CA GLU A 382 15.85 -16.95 -26.92
C GLU A 382 17.06 -16.95 -27.86
N LEU A 383 17.52 -15.76 -28.29
CA LEU A 383 18.72 -15.64 -29.12
C LEU A 383 19.97 -16.12 -28.37
N ALA A 384 20.09 -15.76 -27.09
CA ALA A 384 21.19 -16.24 -26.25
C ALA A 384 21.20 -17.78 -26.15
N ARG A 385 20.03 -18.40 -25.97
CA ARG A 385 19.88 -19.86 -25.95
C ARG A 385 20.08 -20.52 -27.32
N GLY A 386 19.73 -19.83 -28.41
CA GLY A 386 19.92 -20.28 -29.79
C GLY A 386 21.38 -20.26 -30.28
N GLY A 387 22.34 -19.85 -29.43
CA GLY A 387 23.76 -19.75 -29.79
C GLY A 387 24.13 -18.42 -30.44
N GLY A 388 23.29 -17.39 -30.29
CA GLY A 388 23.62 -16.02 -30.68
C GLY A 388 24.84 -15.49 -29.93
N THR A 389 25.57 -14.56 -30.55
CA THR A 389 26.69 -13.89 -29.91
C THR A 389 26.17 -12.99 -28.78
N VAL A 390 26.65 -13.22 -27.57
CA VAL A 390 26.33 -12.40 -26.39
C VAL A 390 27.56 -11.62 -25.95
N GLU A 391 27.36 -10.36 -25.58
CA GLU A 391 28.39 -9.50 -25.00
C GLU A 391 28.05 -9.26 -23.52
N PRO A 392 28.90 -9.69 -22.57
CA PRO A 392 28.63 -9.50 -21.16
C PRO A 392 28.76 -8.02 -20.77
N ARG A 393 27.75 -7.51 -20.05
CA ARG A 393 27.70 -6.13 -19.57
C ARG A 393 27.22 -6.10 -18.12
N LEU A 394 27.77 -5.18 -17.35
CA LEU A 394 27.31 -4.89 -15.99
C LEU A 394 26.52 -3.58 -16.01
N TYR A 395 25.23 -3.65 -15.69
CA TYR A 395 24.35 -2.49 -15.69
C TYR A 395 24.26 -1.85 -14.31
N LEU A 396 24.35 -0.52 -14.28
CA LEU A 396 24.24 0.31 -13.09
C LEU A 396 22.97 1.15 -13.18
N TRP A 397 21.99 0.81 -12.34
CA TRP A 397 20.75 1.57 -12.19
C TRP A 397 20.82 2.47 -10.96
N ASN A 398 20.50 3.76 -11.12
CA ASN A 398 20.31 4.65 -9.98
C ASN A 398 18.81 4.85 -9.65
N PRO A 399 18.29 4.17 -8.61
CA PRO A 399 16.88 4.27 -8.20
C PRO A 399 16.54 5.58 -7.48
N ALA A 400 17.53 6.44 -7.17
CA ALA A 400 17.30 7.70 -6.48
C ALA A 400 16.93 8.82 -7.44
N ALA A 401 16.23 9.85 -6.95
CA ALA A 401 15.91 11.07 -7.70
C ALA A 401 17.07 12.09 -7.78
N ARG A 402 18.30 11.67 -7.47
CA ARG A 402 19.50 12.52 -7.46
C ARG A 402 20.70 11.74 -7.98
N PRO A 403 21.73 12.42 -8.55
CA PRO A 403 22.96 11.75 -8.96
C PRO A 403 23.59 10.96 -7.81
N ARG A 404 24.05 9.74 -8.10
CA ARG A 404 24.69 8.87 -7.11
C ARG A 404 25.97 8.26 -7.69
N GLY A 405 27.05 8.36 -6.93
CA GLY A 405 28.31 7.66 -7.17
C GLY A 405 28.78 6.92 -5.92
N GLY A 406 30.06 6.62 -5.84
CA GLY A 406 30.68 5.91 -4.72
C GLY A 406 31.14 4.51 -5.11
N VAL A 407 31.30 3.62 -4.14
CA VAL A 407 31.66 2.22 -4.36
C VAL A 407 30.39 1.38 -4.45
N VAL A 408 30.32 0.54 -5.47
CA VAL A 408 29.23 -0.42 -5.67
C VAL A 408 29.79 -1.82 -5.52
N THR A 409 29.02 -2.70 -4.88
CA THR A 409 29.25 -4.14 -4.91
C THR A 409 28.33 -4.79 -5.94
N ALA A 410 28.85 -5.78 -6.67
CA ALA A 410 28.08 -6.58 -7.61
C ALA A 410 28.56 -8.03 -7.56
N GLU A 411 27.66 -8.95 -7.87
CA GLU A 411 28.00 -10.35 -8.12
C GLU A 411 27.98 -10.59 -9.62
N VAL A 412 29.07 -11.16 -10.15
CA VAL A 412 29.20 -11.53 -11.56
C VAL A 412 29.51 -13.02 -11.68
N SER A 413 28.88 -13.68 -12.64
CA SER A 413 29.04 -15.11 -12.90
C SER A 413 29.99 -15.36 -14.07
N PHE A 414 30.85 -16.37 -13.94
CA PHE A 414 31.73 -16.85 -15.00
C PHE A 414 31.46 -18.32 -15.30
N PHE A 415 31.06 -18.60 -16.54
CA PHE A 415 30.66 -19.93 -17.00
C PHE A 415 31.79 -20.98 -16.89
N ARG A 416 31.51 -22.11 -16.24
CA ARG A 416 32.43 -23.27 -16.18
C ARG A 416 31.94 -24.46 -16.99
N ARG A 417 30.67 -24.84 -16.87
CA ARG A 417 30.08 -25.92 -17.68
C ARG A 417 28.56 -25.92 -17.61
N ASP A 418 27.94 -26.43 -18.67
CA ASP A 418 26.51 -26.72 -18.66
C ASP A 418 26.24 -27.93 -17.75
N ILE A 419 25.18 -27.86 -16.94
CA ILE A 419 24.55 -28.95 -16.20
C ILE A 419 23.29 -29.34 -16.97
N LEU A 420 23.32 -30.50 -17.64
CA LEU A 420 22.17 -30.97 -18.41
C LEU A 420 21.00 -31.30 -17.48
N VAL A 421 19.96 -30.48 -17.55
CA VAL A 421 18.68 -30.69 -16.86
C VAL A 421 17.55 -30.93 -17.87
N GLY A 422 16.60 -31.80 -17.51
CA GLY A 422 15.46 -32.17 -18.36
C GLY A 422 15.65 -33.48 -19.14
N PRO A 423 14.71 -33.80 -20.05
CA PRO A 423 14.74 -35.06 -20.77
C PRO A 423 15.97 -35.19 -21.68
N PRO A 424 16.41 -36.43 -21.97
CA PRO A 424 17.49 -36.68 -22.92
C PRO A 424 17.22 -36.01 -24.26
N GLY A 425 18.23 -35.36 -24.83
CA GLY A 425 18.10 -34.66 -26.11
C GLY A 425 19.45 -34.47 -26.79
N HIS A 426 19.46 -33.70 -27.87
CA HIS A 426 20.66 -33.46 -28.69
C HIS A 426 21.65 -32.45 -28.07
N ARG A 427 21.32 -31.88 -26.90
CA ARG A 427 22.19 -30.93 -26.17
C ARG A 427 23.53 -31.59 -25.84
N ARG A 428 24.61 -30.83 -26.02
CA ARG A 428 25.98 -31.24 -25.67
C ARG A 428 26.50 -30.23 -24.64
N PRO A 429 26.98 -30.67 -23.47
CA PRO A 429 27.38 -29.75 -22.43
C PRO A 429 28.67 -29.03 -22.85
N ARG A 430 28.64 -27.71 -22.84
CA ARG A 430 29.80 -26.84 -23.06
C ARG A 430 30.63 -26.76 -21.80
N ARG A 431 31.88 -26.32 -21.95
CA ARG A 431 32.79 -25.99 -20.86
C ARG A 431 33.42 -24.62 -21.12
N GLY A 432 33.57 -23.86 -20.05
CA GLY A 432 34.21 -22.55 -20.03
C GLY A 432 35.41 -22.54 -19.09
N PRO A 433 36.25 -21.50 -19.18
CA PRO A 433 37.47 -21.36 -18.39
C PRO A 433 37.20 -20.98 -16.92
N GLY A 434 35.93 -20.71 -16.54
CA GLY A 434 35.62 -20.09 -15.26
C GLY A 434 36.14 -18.66 -15.18
N VAL A 435 36.33 -18.17 -13.94
CA VAL A 435 36.88 -16.82 -13.73
C VAL A 435 38.30 -16.70 -14.28
N GLN A 436 38.57 -15.60 -14.98
CA GLN A 436 39.88 -15.20 -15.49
C GLN A 436 40.13 -13.72 -15.13
N PRO A 437 41.38 -13.23 -15.14
CA PRO A 437 41.65 -11.82 -14.91
C PRO A 437 40.86 -10.93 -15.88
N PHE A 438 40.14 -9.95 -15.32
CA PHE A 438 39.26 -9.05 -16.06
C PHE A 438 39.28 -7.64 -15.47
N HIS A 439 38.83 -6.68 -16.28
CA HIS A 439 38.57 -5.31 -15.85
C HIS A 439 37.22 -4.84 -16.37
N LEU A 440 36.63 -3.86 -15.69
CA LEU A 440 35.45 -3.16 -16.17
C LEU A 440 35.89 -1.98 -17.04
N ARG A 441 35.16 -1.68 -18.10
CA ARG A 441 35.39 -0.50 -18.94
C ARG A 441 34.15 0.38 -18.91
N ALA A 442 34.35 1.66 -18.66
CA ALA A 442 33.30 2.65 -18.67
C ALA A 442 33.59 3.72 -19.72
N GLU A 443 32.54 4.17 -20.42
CA GLU A 443 32.59 5.37 -21.23
C GLU A 443 32.10 6.56 -20.41
N LEU A 444 32.93 7.59 -20.28
CA LEU A 444 32.61 8.82 -19.58
C LEU A 444 31.75 9.74 -20.46
N PRO A 445 31.00 10.70 -19.87
CA PRO A 445 30.19 11.65 -20.64
C PRO A 445 30.97 12.50 -21.65
N ASP A 446 32.29 12.64 -21.46
CA ASP A 446 33.19 13.35 -22.37
C ASP A 446 33.77 12.46 -23.49
N GLY A 447 33.29 11.22 -23.61
CA GLY A 447 33.71 10.24 -24.62
C GLY A 447 34.99 9.48 -24.28
N ARG A 448 35.65 9.78 -23.15
CA ARG A 448 36.83 9.01 -22.74
C ARG A 448 36.43 7.66 -22.18
N THR A 449 37.20 6.62 -22.48
CA THR A 449 37.04 5.30 -21.84
C THR A 449 38.02 5.15 -20.68
N VAL A 450 37.53 4.64 -19.55
CA VAL A 450 38.34 4.31 -18.37
C VAL A 450 38.28 2.82 -18.07
N ALA A 451 39.42 2.22 -17.74
CA ALA A 451 39.50 0.86 -17.23
C ALA A 451 39.48 0.89 -15.70
N ILE A 452 38.67 0.03 -15.11
CA ILE A 452 38.48 -0.09 -13.66
C ILE A 452 38.85 -1.52 -13.29
N ALA A 453 39.88 -1.68 -12.46
CA ALA A 453 40.21 -2.96 -11.85
C ALA A 453 39.27 -3.17 -10.65
N PRO A 454 38.29 -4.08 -10.71
CA PRO A 454 37.45 -4.36 -9.56
C PRO A 454 38.26 -5.08 -8.47
N GLN A 455 37.96 -4.78 -7.21
CA GLN A 455 38.43 -5.59 -6.10
C GLN A 455 37.57 -6.84 -5.99
N ILE A 456 38.20 -8.02 -6.02
CA ILE A 456 37.51 -9.28 -5.70
C ILE A 456 37.32 -9.34 -4.18
N VAL A 457 36.06 -9.34 -3.75
CA VAL A 457 35.66 -9.44 -2.34
C VAL A 457 35.52 -10.90 -1.93
N ALA A 458 34.87 -11.71 -2.79
CA ALA A 458 34.69 -13.13 -2.56
C ALA A 458 34.66 -13.90 -3.90
N LEU A 459 35.07 -15.16 -3.85
CA LEU A 459 34.99 -16.10 -4.96
C LEU A 459 34.44 -17.43 -4.45
N ARG A 460 33.36 -17.91 -5.06
CA ARG A 460 32.76 -19.21 -4.73
C ARG A 460 32.24 -19.93 -5.97
N GLY A 461 32.26 -21.26 -5.94
CA GLY A 461 31.52 -22.04 -6.94
C GLY A 461 30.02 -21.90 -6.71
N GLY A 462 29.26 -21.82 -7.79
CA GLY A 462 27.81 -21.62 -7.75
C GLY A 462 27.10 -22.23 -8.95
N GLN A 463 25.80 -21.97 -8.99
CA GLN A 463 24.91 -22.42 -10.04
C GLN A 463 24.10 -21.23 -10.54
N GLU A 464 24.00 -21.10 -11.85
CA GLU A 464 23.18 -20.07 -12.50
C GLU A 464 22.12 -20.77 -13.36
N ARG A 465 20.88 -20.28 -13.26
CA ARG A 465 19.77 -20.77 -14.08
C ARG A 465 19.39 -19.68 -15.08
N LEU A 466 19.38 -20.04 -16.35
CA LEU A 466 18.96 -19.17 -17.45
C LEU A 466 17.65 -19.69 -18.02
N ASP A 467 16.61 -18.86 -17.93
CA ASP A 467 15.29 -19.17 -18.44
C ASP A 467 15.04 -18.45 -19.78
N ALA A 468 14.47 -19.19 -20.73
CA ALA A 468 13.95 -18.65 -21.98
C ALA A 468 12.61 -19.34 -22.27
N THR A 469 11.60 -18.59 -22.65
CA THR A 469 10.21 -19.04 -22.82
C THR A 469 10.06 -20.23 -23.77
N ARG A 470 10.88 -20.35 -24.81
CA ARG A 470 10.79 -21.46 -25.80
C ARG A 470 11.87 -22.53 -25.62
N HIS A 471 12.67 -22.45 -24.57
CA HIS A 471 13.71 -23.44 -24.28
C HIS A 471 13.55 -24.06 -22.89
N TYR A 472 14.00 -25.30 -22.74
CA TYR A 472 14.15 -25.88 -21.40
C TYR A 472 15.18 -25.06 -20.61
N PRO A 473 14.99 -24.86 -19.29
CA PRO A 473 15.95 -24.13 -18.46
C PRO A 473 17.39 -24.59 -18.71
N ASP A 474 18.30 -23.63 -18.87
CA ASP A 474 19.73 -23.90 -18.82
C ASP A 474 20.19 -23.80 -17.39
N GLN A 475 20.92 -24.81 -16.95
CA GLN A 475 21.53 -24.80 -15.64
C GLN A 475 23.03 -24.84 -15.86
N ASP A 476 23.75 -23.87 -15.32
CA ASP A 476 25.20 -23.77 -15.47
C ASP A 476 25.88 -23.90 -14.11
N GLU A 477 27.06 -24.53 -14.12
CA GLU A 477 28.03 -24.36 -13.05
C GLU A 477 28.88 -23.13 -13.38
N VAL A 478 28.99 -22.22 -12.42
CA VAL A 478 29.65 -20.92 -12.58
C VAL A 478 30.60 -20.65 -11.42
N ASP A 479 31.62 -19.83 -11.65
CA ASP A 479 32.31 -19.11 -10.57
C ASP A 479 31.54 -17.81 -10.30
N LEU A 480 31.03 -17.64 -9.08
CA LEU A 480 30.42 -16.42 -8.60
C LEU A 480 31.50 -15.55 -7.95
N VAL A 481 31.75 -14.37 -8.53
CA VAL A 481 32.73 -13.41 -8.04
C VAL A 481 31.98 -12.20 -7.51
N GLU A 482 32.08 -11.96 -6.20
CA GLU A 482 31.65 -10.70 -5.61
C GLU A 482 32.75 -9.68 -5.82
N ILE A 483 32.41 -8.56 -6.44
CA ILE A 483 33.33 -7.47 -6.75
C ILE A 483 32.89 -6.15 -6.12
N ALA A 484 33.87 -5.33 -5.74
CA ALA A 484 33.67 -3.94 -5.36
C ALA A 484 34.45 -3.02 -6.31
N PHE A 485 33.83 -1.95 -6.78
CA PHE A 485 34.48 -0.99 -7.67
C PHE A 485 33.90 0.43 -7.52
N PRO A 486 34.72 1.48 -7.73
CA PRO A 486 34.21 2.84 -7.75
C PRO A 486 33.41 3.08 -9.03
N VAL A 487 32.27 3.74 -8.90
CA VAL A 487 31.50 4.22 -10.05
C VAL A 487 32.28 5.40 -10.66
N PRO A 488 32.69 5.32 -11.94
CA PRO A 488 33.64 6.26 -12.55
C PRO A 488 33.08 7.67 -12.73
N ALA A 489 31.77 7.80 -12.88
CA ALA A 489 31.03 9.06 -12.87
C ALA A 489 29.69 8.83 -12.18
N ALA A 490 29.19 9.83 -11.43
CA ALA A 490 27.89 9.72 -10.79
C ALA A 490 26.81 9.40 -11.84
N VAL A 491 25.96 8.42 -11.55
CA VAL A 491 24.81 8.07 -12.39
C VAL A 491 23.67 9.01 -12.01
N ASP A 492 23.11 9.74 -12.97
CA ASP A 492 21.97 10.63 -12.74
C ASP A 492 20.74 9.86 -12.20
N GLY A 493 19.82 10.59 -11.57
CA GLY A 493 18.64 9.98 -10.97
C GLY A 493 17.74 9.28 -12.00
N PHE A 494 17.26 8.09 -11.67
CA PHE A 494 16.47 7.23 -12.57
C PHE A 494 17.13 6.99 -13.94
N ARG A 495 18.46 6.89 -13.96
CA ARG A 495 19.23 6.54 -15.17
C ARG A 495 19.88 5.18 -15.05
N LEU A 496 20.03 4.55 -16.21
CA LEU A 496 20.81 3.34 -16.44
C LEU A 496 22.12 3.72 -17.11
N SER A 497 23.22 3.18 -16.61
CA SER A 497 24.52 3.16 -17.31
C SER A 497 25.02 1.72 -17.37
N HIS A 498 26.06 1.45 -18.16
CA HIS A 498 26.63 0.12 -18.26
C HIS A 498 28.15 0.17 -18.32
N LEU A 499 28.76 -0.94 -17.89
CA LEU A 499 30.17 -1.21 -17.98
C LEU A 499 30.36 -2.46 -18.83
N SER A 500 31.29 -2.41 -19.78
CA SER A 500 31.70 -3.61 -20.52
C SER A 500 32.79 -4.37 -19.77
N ILE A 501 32.90 -5.67 -20.01
CA ILE A 501 33.92 -6.52 -19.38
C ILE A 501 35.04 -6.77 -20.38
N GLY A 502 36.28 -6.38 -20.03
CA GLY A 502 37.48 -6.63 -20.81
C GLY A 502 38.31 -7.78 -20.25
N SER A 503 38.94 -8.57 -21.12
CA SER A 503 39.91 -9.60 -20.73
C SER A 503 41.29 -8.99 -20.46
N GLY A 504 42.00 -9.54 -19.47
CA GLY A 504 43.39 -9.20 -19.18
C GLY A 504 43.55 -8.37 -17.90
N HIS A 505 44.79 -8.00 -17.60
CA HIS A 505 45.11 -7.10 -16.49
C HIS A 505 45.03 -5.67 -17.01
N SER A 506 44.23 -4.82 -16.37
CA SER A 506 44.41 -3.36 -16.49
C SER A 506 45.46 -2.91 -15.48
N ASP A 507 46.20 -1.84 -15.78
CA ASP A 507 46.89 -1.11 -14.71
C ASP A 507 45.86 -0.78 -13.62
N PRO A 508 46.14 -1.09 -12.35
CA PRO A 508 45.19 -0.82 -11.29
C PRO A 508 44.88 0.68 -11.30
N ALA A 509 43.63 1.05 -11.57
CA ALA A 509 43.12 2.32 -11.07
C ALA A 509 43.47 2.34 -9.57
N GLU A 510 44.19 3.38 -9.11
CA GLU A 510 44.74 3.53 -7.75
C GLU A 510 44.04 2.60 -6.75
N VAL A 511 44.79 1.67 -6.14
CA VAL A 511 44.27 0.71 -5.14
C VAL A 511 43.39 1.46 -4.14
N PHE A 512 42.06 1.38 -4.32
CA PHE A 512 41.14 2.27 -3.63
C PHE A 512 40.85 1.81 -2.19
N ALA A 513 41.07 0.54 -1.87
CA ALA A 513 41.16 0.03 -0.50
C ALA A 513 41.60 -1.44 -0.52
N ALA A 514 42.79 -1.75 -0.03
CA ALA A 514 43.14 -3.11 0.37
C ALA A 514 42.75 -3.30 1.84
N ALA A 515 42.02 -4.38 2.13
CA ALA A 515 41.78 -4.83 3.50
C ALA A 515 42.67 -6.03 3.78
N VAL A 516 43.58 -5.92 4.75
CA VAL A 516 44.41 -7.04 5.22
C VAL A 516 44.33 -7.09 6.74
N ALA A 517 43.73 -8.15 7.27
CA ALA A 517 43.41 -8.29 8.69
C ALA A 517 42.60 -7.09 9.22
N LYS A 518 43.03 -6.45 10.32
CA LYS A 518 42.39 -5.27 10.91
C LYS A 518 42.84 -3.94 10.28
N ARG A 519 43.28 -3.94 9.02
CA ARG A 519 43.82 -2.73 8.36
C ARG A 519 43.17 -2.50 7.01
N LEU A 520 42.71 -1.26 6.81
CA LEU A 520 42.23 -0.72 5.55
C LEU A 520 43.29 0.22 4.97
N TRP A 521 43.60 0.10 3.69
CA TRP A 521 44.60 0.93 3.01
C TRP A 521 44.12 1.36 1.61
N ASN A 522 43.86 2.65 1.40
CA ASN A 522 43.38 3.19 0.11
C ASN A 522 44.47 3.86 -0.74
N GLY A 523 45.74 3.48 -0.54
CA GLY A 523 46.87 4.16 -1.19
C GLY A 523 47.23 5.52 -0.60
N ARG A 524 46.40 6.12 0.27
CA ARG A 524 46.63 7.46 0.88
C ARG A 524 46.52 7.48 2.39
N ILE A 525 45.64 6.67 2.95
CA ILE A 525 45.30 6.57 4.38
C ILE A 525 45.33 5.08 4.75
N MET A 526 45.94 4.79 5.89
CA MET A 526 45.91 3.48 6.53
C MET A 526 45.13 3.59 7.83
N ALA A 527 44.01 2.87 7.94
CA ALA A 527 43.18 2.85 9.13
C ALA A 527 43.20 1.47 9.77
N GLY A 528 43.45 1.42 11.09
CA GLY A 528 43.24 0.22 11.90
C GLY A 528 41.78 0.13 12.34
N ILE A 529 41.21 -1.06 12.33
CA ILE A 529 39.91 -1.34 12.94
C ILE A 529 40.21 -1.89 14.34
N ASP A 530 40.09 -1.05 15.38
CA ASP A 530 40.05 -1.53 16.76
C ASP A 530 38.63 -2.00 17.10
N GLU A 531 38.53 -3.05 17.93
CA GLU A 531 37.25 -3.67 18.37
C GLU A 531 36.43 -2.79 19.30
#